data_AF-F0QUR5-F1
#
_entry.id   AF-F0QUR5-F1
#
_cell.length_a   1.000
_cell.length_b   1.000
_cell.length_c   1.000
_cell.angle_alpha   90.00
_cell.angle_beta   90.00
_cell.angle_gamma   90.00
#
_symmetry.space_group_name_H-M   'P 1'
#
loop_
_entity.id
_entity.type
_entity.pdbx_description
1 polymer ?
#
loop_
_entity_poly.entity_id
_entity_poly.type
_entity_poly.pdbx_seq_one_letter_code
_entity_poly.pdbx_strand_id
1 'polypeptide(L)'
;MEEYDSRIVKALIDLISKSRGRRVTIKARSLLKFAGLNGRHSDILKTAKVLGKLASDGYVRVESTKPIKTRSRVLRYIITESMELWKLAKENPNGAANVLLRRLRDLSNYDGTQT
;
A
#
# COMPACT_ATOMS: atom_id res chain seq x y z
N MET A 1 1.34 -15.35 7.99
CA MET A 1 1.34 -14.03 7.30
C MET A 1 1.90 -14.27 5.92
N GLU A 2 1.19 -13.89 4.86
CA GLU A 2 1.68 -14.14 3.50
C GLU A 2 2.99 -13.36 3.28
N GLU A 3 4.03 -14.06 2.81
CA GLU A 3 5.32 -13.45 2.42
C GLU A 3 5.11 -12.28 1.46
N TYR A 4 4.07 -12.39 0.63
CA TYR A 4 3.63 -11.36 -0.31
C TYR A 4 3.30 -10.02 0.36
N ASP A 5 2.43 -10.02 1.38
CA ASP A 5 2.01 -8.79 2.08
C ASP A 5 3.21 -8.11 2.75
N SER A 6 4.10 -8.92 3.35
CA SER A 6 5.35 -8.44 3.96
C SER A 6 6.22 -7.70 2.95
N ARG A 7 6.39 -8.25 1.74
CA ARG A 7 7.18 -7.62 0.68
C ARG A 7 6.55 -6.33 0.18
N ILE A 8 5.23 -6.30 0.00
CA ILE A 8 4.51 -5.09 -0.43
C ILE A 8 4.59 -3.98 0.62
N VAL A 9 4.39 -4.32 1.90
CA VAL A 9 4.49 -3.35 3.00
C VAL A 9 5.90 -2.80 3.12
N LYS A 10 6.92 -3.66 3.14
CA LYS A 10 8.33 -3.22 3.22
C LYS A 10 8.68 -2.30 2.05
N ALA A 11 8.27 -2.66 0.82
CA ALA A 11 8.44 -1.83 -0.36
C ALA A 11 7.78 -0.44 -0.23
N LEU A 12 6.58 -0.37 0.35
CA LEU A 12 5.87 0.89 0.57
C LEU A 12 6.60 1.76 1.59
N ILE A 13 6.99 1.17 2.73
CA ILE A 13 7.72 1.87 3.78
C ILE A 13 9.07 2.38 3.27
N ASP A 14 9.80 1.57 2.53
CA ASP A 14 11.07 1.95 1.92
C ASP A 14 10.94 3.17 1.01
N LEU A 15 9.89 3.21 0.16
CA LEU A 15 9.60 4.35 -0.70
C LEU A 15 9.37 5.63 0.10
N ILE A 16 8.60 5.53 1.19
CA ILE A 16 8.31 6.68 2.05
C ILE A 16 9.57 7.12 2.79
N SER A 17 10.26 6.19 3.44
CA SER A 17 11.48 6.43 4.21
C SER A 17 12.57 7.10 3.36
N LYS A 18 12.78 6.63 2.13
CA LYS A 18 13.81 7.13 1.21
C LYS A 18 13.37 8.37 0.41
N SER A 19 12.09 8.73 0.41
CA SER A 19 11.59 9.90 -0.32
C SER A 19 12.18 11.21 0.21
N ARG A 20 12.76 12.05 -0.64
CA ARG A 20 13.20 13.40 -0.23
C ARG A 20 12.06 14.44 -0.22
N GLY A 21 11.02 14.21 -1.02
CA GLY A 21 9.83 15.08 -1.08
C GLY A 21 8.87 14.82 0.08
N ARG A 22 7.83 15.66 0.20
CA ARG A 22 6.78 15.62 1.24
C ARG A 22 5.56 14.76 0.88
N ARG A 23 5.62 14.09 -0.27
CA ARG A 23 4.55 13.29 -0.85
C ARG A 23 5.11 12.13 -1.66
N VAL A 24 4.55 10.95 -1.46
CA VAL A 24 4.73 9.78 -2.33
C VAL A 24 3.40 9.48 -3.02
N THR A 25 3.45 9.23 -4.31
CA THR A 25 2.29 8.80 -5.11
C THR A 25 2.68 7.55 -5.88
N ILE A 26 1.96 6.46 -5.69
CA ILE A 26 2.31 5.16 -6.23
C ILE A 26 1.09 4.45 -6.84
N LYS A 27 1.32 3.65 -7.88
CA LYS A 27 0.32 2.73 -8.45
C LYS A 27 0.64 1.31 -7.98
N ALA A 28 -0.37 0.45 -7.86
CA ALA A 28 -0.18 -0.94 -7.43
C ALA A 28 0.89 -1.69 -8.27
N ARG A 29 0.81 -1.60 -9.60
CA ARG A 29 1.83 -2.19 -10.50
C ARG A 29 3.25 -1.69 -10.21
N SER A 30 3.39 -0.39 -9.94
CA SER A 30 4.70 0.22 -9.68
C SER A 30 5.26 -0.25 -8.33
N LEU A 31 4.42 -0.34 -7.31
CA LEU A 31 4.82 -0.87 -5.99
C LEU A 31 5.22 -2.34 -6.07
N LEU A 32 4.44 -3.16 -6.78
CA LEU A 32 4.75 -4.57 -7.03
C LEU A 32 6.13 -4.74 -7.68
N LYS A 33 6.44 -3.93 -8.70
CA LYS A 33 7.75 -3.92 -9.35
C LYS A 33 8.85 -3.51 -8.37
N PHE A 34 8.62 -2.47 -7.56
CA PHE A 34 9.58 -2.03 -6.54
C PHE A 34 9.85 -3.09 -5.47
N ALA A 35 8.84 -3.90 -5.13
CA ALA A 35 8.96 -5.05 -4.23
C ALA A 35 9.72 -6.25 -4.84
N GLY A 36 10.16 -6.16 -6.10
CA GLY A 36 10.85 -7.23 -6.82
C GLY A 36 9.96 -8.44 -7.12
N LEU A 37 8.64 -8.24 -7.23
CA LEU A 37 7.66 -9.29 -7.48
C LEU A 37 7.28 -9.37 -8.97
N ASN A 38 6.79 -10.53 -9.39
CA ASN A 38 6.36 -10.77 -10.76
C ASN A 38 5.22 -9.82 -11.17
N GLY A 39 5.29 -9.28 -12.38
CA GLY A 39 4.29 -8.33 -12.89
C GLY A 39 2.99 -8.98 -13.40
N ARG A 40 2.61 -10.17 -12.92
CA ARG A 40 1.38 -10.86 -13.37
C ARG A 40 0.16 -10.05 -12.97
N HIS A 41 -0.90 -10.14 -13.77
CA HIS A 41 -2.13 -9.38 -13.49
C HIS A 41 -2.75 -9.72 -12.13
N SER A 42 -2.75 -10.99 -11.75
CA SER A 42 -3.20 -11.46 -10.43
C SER A 42 -2.43 -10.79 -9.28
N ASP A 43 -1.11 -10.64 -9.43
CA ASP A 43 -0.26 -10.01 -8.42
C ASP A 43 -0.54 -8.51 -8.34
N ILE A 44 -0.81 -7.84 -9.47
CA ILE A 44 -1.22 -6.43 -9.45
C ILE A 44 -2.52 -6.26 -8.66
N LEU A 45 -3.49 -7.15 -8.84
CA LEU A 45 -4.76 -7.13 -8.10
C LEU A 45 -4.56 -7.40 -6.61
N LYS A 46 -3.69 -8.35 -6.24
CA LYS A 46 -3.31 -8.60 -4.83
C LYS A 46 -2.67 -7.37 -4.18
N THR A 47 -1.70 -6.73 -4.85
CA THR A 47 -1.11 -5.48 -4.36
C THR A 47 -2.17 -4.39 -4.18
N ALA A 48 -3.09 -4.25 -5.14
CA ALA A 48 -4.17 -3.28 -5.05
C ALA A 48 -5.12 -3.57 -3.87
N LYS A 49 -5.38 -4.86 -3.56
CA LYS A 49 -6.16 -5.28 -2.40
C LYS A 49 -5.46 -4.90 -1.08
N VAL A 50 -4.16 -5.14 -0.96
CA VAL A 50 -3.36 -4.71 0.21
C VAL A 50 -3.44 -3.21 0.40
N LEU A 51 -3.18 -2.43 -0.65
CA LEU A 51 -3.26 -0.98 -0.59
C LEU A 51 -4.68 -0.47 -0.31
N GLY A 52 -5.71 -1.19 -0.78
CA GLY A 52 -7.11 -0.92 -0.48
C GLY A 52 -7.42 -1.10 1.00
N LYS A 53 -6.97 -2.20 1.61
CA LYS A 53 -7.09 -2.44 3.06
C LYS A 53 -6.42 -1.32 3.87
N LEU A 54 -5.20 -0.95 3.52
CA LEU A 54 -4.48 0.14 4.17
C LEU A 54 -5.16 1.50 3.99
N ALA A 55 -5.82 1.72 2.84
CA ALA A 55 -6.56 2.94 2.59
C ALA A 55 -7.84 3.04 3.42
N SER A 56 -8.57 1.93 3.60
CA SER A 56 -9.76 1.89 4.46
C SER A 56 -9.45 2.28 5.91
N ASP A 57 -8.24 1.96 6.38
CA ASP A 57 -7.75 2.35 7.71
C ASP A 57 -7.07 3.72 7.76
N GLY A 58 -7.05 4.48 6.65
CA GLY A 58 -6.51 5.84 6.62
C GLY A 58 -4.99 5.96 6.51
N TYR A 59 -4.25 4.85 6.41
CA TYR A 59 -2.78 4.88 6.22
C TYR A 59 -2.38 5.39 4.84
N VAL A 60 -3.27 5.30 3.86
CA VAL A 60 -3.03 5.69 2.46
C VAL A 60 -4.26 6.37 1.89
N ARG A 61 -4.10 7.49 1.19
CA ARG A 61 -5.20 8.12 0.45
C ARG A 61 -5.31 7.54 -0.95
N VAL A 62 -6.54 7.26 -1.41
CA VAL A 62 -6.80 6.82 -2.79
C VAL A 62 -7.32 7.99 -3.60
N GLU A 63 -6.67 8.25 -4.73
CA GLU A 63 -7.20 9.10 -5.79
C GLU A 63 -7.50 8.23 -7.01
N SER A 64 -8.67 8.43 -7.62
CA SER A 64 -9.02 7.76 -8.86
C SER A 64 -9.04 8.78 -10.00
N THR A 65 -8.47 8.39 -11.13
CA THR A 65 -8.62 9.15 -12.38
C THR A 65 -9.28 8.25 -13.41
N LYS A 66 -10.30 8.77 -14.09
CA LYS A 66 -10.91 8.11 -15.23
C LYS A 66 -10.26 8.67 -16.51
N PRO A 67 -9.46 7.89 -17.26
CA PRO A 67 -8.93 8.34 -18.53
C PRO A 67 -10.08 8.57 -19.51
N ILE A 68 -10.00 9.65 -20.32
CA ILE A 68 -11.04 10.01 -21.30
C ILE A 68 -11.35 8.85 -22.27
N LYS A 69 -10.34 8.03 -22.59
CA LYS A 69 -10.42 6.96 -23.60
C LYS A 69 -10.72 5.56 -23.04
N THR A 70 -10.87 5.37 -21.72
CA THR A 70 -11.07 4.04 -21.14
C THR A 70 -12.17 4.01 -20.08
N ARG A 71 -12.89 2.88 -19.97
CA ARG A 71 -13.88 2.68 -18.90
C ARG A 71 -13.23 2.39 -17.54
N SER A 72 -11.96 2.01 -17.51
CA SER A 72 -11.25 1.58 -16.29
C SER A 72 -10.67 2.76 -15.52
N ARG A 73 -11.01 2.85 -14.23
CA ARG A 73 -10.41 3.83 -13.30
C ARG A 73 -8.96 3.45 -13.01
N VAL A 74 -8.07 4.43 -13.05
CA VAL A 74 -6.69 4.28 -12.60
C VAL A 74 -6.61 4.77 -11.15
N LEU A 75 -6.30 3.87 -10.23
CA LEU A 75 -6.09 4.20 -8.83
C LEU A 75 -4.64 4.64 -8.59
N ARG A 76 -4.48 5.73 -7.84
CA ARG A 76 -3.22 6.19 -7.27
C ARG A 76 -3.33 6.23 -5.76
N TYR A 77 -2.28 5.77 -5.11
CA TYR A 77 -2.16 5.69 -3.66
C TYR A 77 -1.18 6.74 -3.18
N ILE A 78 -1.58 7.55 -2.22
CA ILE A 78 -0.90 8.78 -1.85
C ILE A 78 -0.64 8.79 -0.36
N ILE A 79 0.60 9.12 0.00
CA ILE A 79 1.04 9.29 1.38
C ILE A 79 1.75 10.64 1.45
N THR A 80 1.34 11.50 2.39
CA THR A 80 1.86 12.86 2.57
C THR A 80 2.42 13.07 3.97
N GLU A 81 3.23 14.10 4.17
CA GLU A 81 3.84 14.44 5.47
C GLU A 81 2.85 14.65 6.63
N SER A 82 1.61 15.01 6.30
CA SER A 82 0.53 15.16 7.28
C SER A 82 0.00 13.82 7.82
N MET A 83 0.29 12.70 7.15
CA MET A 83 -0.25 11.39 7.52
C MET A 83 0.64 10.71 8.57
N GLU A 84 0.03 9.96 9.49
CA GLU A 84 0.74 9.24 10.53
C GLU A 84 1.76 8.24 9.95
N LEU A 85 1.36 7.50 8.92
CA LEU A 85 2.23 6.55 8.24
C LEU A 85 3.53 7.21 7.74
N TRP A 86 3.45 8.45 7.26
CA TRP A 86 4.63 9.17 6.79
C TRP A 86 5.63 9.37 7.92
N LYS A 87 5.15 9.90 9.05
CA LYS A 87 5.99 10.19 10.21
C LYS A 87 6.64 8.91 10.74
N LEU A 88 5.84 7.86 10.93
CA LEU A 88 6.32 6.56 11.39
C LEU A 88 7.36 5.96 10.45
N ALA A 89 7.13 5.99 9.13
CA ALA A 89 8.06 5.46 8.15
C ALA A 89 9.36 6.27 8.06
N LYS A 90 9.33 7.56 8.42
CA LYS A 90 10.52 8.42 8.48
C LYS A 90 11.34 8.18 9.74
N GLU A 91 10.68 8.01 10.88
CA GLU A 91 11.33 7.87 12.17
C GLU A 91 11.81 6.44 12.43
N ASN A 92 10.95 5.45 12.20
CA ASN A 92 11.24 4.04 12.43
C ASN A 92 10.62 3.16 11.34
N PRO A 93 11.31 2.97 10.20
CA PRO A 93 10.82 2.17 9.08
C PRO A 93 10.41 0.75 9.48
N ASN A 94 11.24 0.07 10.29
CA ASN A 94 10.95 -1.30 10.73
C ASN A 94 9.71 -1.36 11.62
N GLY A 95 9.57 -0.41 12.54
CA GLY A 95 8.37 -0.26 13.38
C GLY A 95 7.12 -0.02 12.55
N ALA A 96 7.18 0.90 11.58
CA ALA A 96 6.07 1.20 10.69
C ALA A 96 5.62 -0.03 9.88
N ALA A 97 6.57 -0.81 9.35
CA ALA A 97 6.26 -2.05 8.63
C ALA A 97 5.53 -3.05 9.53
N ASN A 98 5.99 -3.23 10.78
CA ASN A 98 5.35 -4.14 11.73
C ASN A 98 3.93 -3.71 12.11
N VAL A 99 3.70 -2.40 12.27
CA VAL A 99 2.36 -1.84 12.54
C VAL A 99 1.39 -2.18 11.40
N LEU A 100 1.78 -1.90 10.15
CA LEU A 100 0.93 -2.19 8.99
C LEU A 100 0.67 -3.68 8.83
N LEU A 101 1.68 -4.53 9.04
CA LEU A 101 1.54 -5.97 8.93
C LEU A 101 0.61 -6.56 10.01
N ARG A 102 0.73 -6.07 11.24
CA ARG A 102 -0.20 -6.44 12.31
C ARG A 102 -1.63 -6.05 11.93
N ARG A 103 -1.82 -4.84 11.42
CA ARG A 103 -3.14 -4.36 11.04
C ARG A 103 -3.77 -5.16 9.89
N LEU A 104 -2.99 -5.49 8.86
CA LEU A 104 -3.45 -6.33 7.75
C LEU A 104 -3.86 -7.73 8.21
N ARG A 105 -3.18 -8.28 9.23
CA ARG A 105 -3.55 -9.56 9.86
C ARG A 105 -4.90 -9.43 10.56
N ASP A 106 -5.08 -8.39 11.37
CA ASP A 106 -6.33 -8.18 12.11
C ASP A 106 -7.52 -8.07 11.14
N LEU A 107 -7.38 -7.29 10.07
CA LEU A 107 -8.41 -7.18 9.02
C LEU A 107 -8.73 -8.51 8.33
N SER A 108 -7.70 -9.34 8.08
CA SER A 108 -7.90 -10.63 7.41
C SER A 108 -8.58 -11.66 8.30
N ASN A 109 -8.47 -11.53 9.62
CA ASN A 109 -9.20 -12.35 10.57
C ASN A 109 -10.68 -11.92 10.70
N TYR A 110 -10.99 -10.64 10.50
CA TYR A 110 -12.36 -10.11 10.51
C TYR A 110 -13.16 -10.46 9.24
N ASP A 111 -12.52 -10.60 8.08
CA ASP A 111 -13.17 -11.10 6.85
C ASP A 111 -13.63 -12.57 6.98
N GLY A 112 -13.17 -13.31 8.00
CA GLY A 112 -13.48 -14.73 8.22
C GLY A 112 -14.64 -15.01 9.19
N THR A 113 -15.28 -13.98 9.77
CA THR A 113 -16.39 -14.13 10.73
C THR A 113 -17.75 -13.74 10.15
N GLN A 114 -17.86 -13.60 8.83
CA GLN A 114 -19.14 -13.46 8.13
C GLN A 114 -19.45 -14.73 7.32
N THR A 115 -19.92 -15.77 8.01
CA THR A 115 -20.71 -16.87 7.44
C THR A 115 -21.80 -17.24 8.42
#